data_AF-A0A059DEA0-F1
#
_entry.id   AF-A0A059DEA0-F1
#
_cell.length_a   1.000
_cell.length_b   1.000
_cell.length_c   1.000
_cell.angle_alpha   90.00
_cell.angle_beta   90.00
_cell.angle_gamma   90.00
#
_symmetry.space_group_name_H-M   'P 1'
#
loop_
_entity.id
_entity.type
_entity.pdbx_description
1 polymer ?
#
loop_
_entity_poly.entity_id
_entity_poly.type
_entity_poly.pdbx_seq_one_letter_code
_entity_poly.pdbx_strand_id
1 'polypeptide(L)'
;MKSAFRTGCSTISRSLNPNPPSLSALHGLRSAAVAPSPRSLRAPPFRAPSSATRCCCSSSSSSAMSGGEAPALPLEKQFEDFRAQLEDSVVLRERIRAVVLEIESTARLMYSSLLLVYLSRPLPEVLDKSKAHIGTLKDNYSRLADILSECPDQYYRYHGDWRSETQTAVSLLAFTHYLETGNLLLHNEAGERLGLNNSQFGLDLEDYLVGDFIHV
;
A
#
# COMPACT_ATOMS: atom_id res chain seq x y z
N MET A 1 -26.00 81.88 6.00
CA MET A 1 -25.70 80.44 5.89
C MET A 1 -26.86 79.68 6.50
N LYS A 2 -27.59 78.89 5.68
CA LYS A 2 -28.93 78.37 5.99
C LYS A 2 -28.90 76.86 6.31
N SER A 3 -29.87 76.48 7.13
CA SER A 3 -30.03 75.26 7.93
C SER A 3 -30.83 74.15 7.23
N ALA A 4 -30.62 72.92 7.73
CA ALA A 4 -31.53 71.76 7.87
C ALA A 4 -32.09 71.01 6.65
N PHE A 5 -32.23 69.69 6.85
CA PHE A 5 -33.21 68.69 6.37
C PHE A 5 -32.47 67.36 6.07
N ARG A 6 -32.91 66.15 6.46
CA ARG A 6 -33.89 65.63 7.42
C ARG A 6 -33.62 64.11 7.52
N THR A 7 -33.66 63.57 8.73
CA THR A 7 -33.62 62.13 9.06
C THR A 7 -34.99 61.48 8.85
N GLY A 8 -35.04 60.20 8.48
CA GLY A 8 -36.22 59.35 8.54
C GLY A 8 -35.87 57.96 9.06
N CYS A 9 -36.36 57.63 10.25
CA CYS A 9 -36.22 56.34 10.93
C CYS A 9 -37.56 56.01 11.60
N SER A 10 -38.07 54.78 11.48
CA SER A 10 -39.11 54.13 12.31
C SER A 10 -39.21 52.66 11.88
N THR A 11 -38.61 51.68 12.59
CA THR A 11 -39.16 50.83 13.68
C THR A 11 -40.38 49.97 13.32
N ILE A 12 -40.26 48.65 13.50
CA ILE A 12 -41.12 47.79 14.37
C ILE A 12 -40.44 46.41 14.55
N SER A 13 -40.60 45.86 15.75
CA SER A 13 -39.88 44.73 16.36
C SER A 13 -40.75 43.47 16.53
N ARG A 14 -40.09 42.33 16.83
CA ARG A 14 -40.58 41.04 17.44
C ARG A 14 -41.38 40.11 16.49
N SER A 15 -41.22 38.78 16.50
CA SER A 15 -41.07 37.84 17.64
C SER A 15 -40.29 36.54 17.33
N LEU A 16 -40.01 35.79 18.40
CA LEU A 16 -39.13 34.63 18.59
C LEU A 16 -39.83 33.25 18.37
N ASN A 17 -39.15 32.30 17.69
CA ASN A 17 -39.00 30.82 17.91
C ASN A 17 -40.25 29.88 18.01
N PRO A 18 -40.16 28.51 18.08
CA PRO A 18 -39.36 27.44 17.40
C PRO A 18 -40.24 26.36 16.67
N ASN A 19 -39.61 25.39 15.97
CA ASN A 19 -40.09 24.11 15.35
C ASN A 19 -41.21 23.30 16.08
N PRO A 20 -41.70 22.15 15.54
CA PRO A 20 -42.18 21.74 14.19
C PRO A 20 -43.61 21.08 14.28
N PRO A 21 -44.20 20.52 13.20
CA PRO A 21 -45.29 19.56 13.37
C PRO A 21 -44.98 18.16 12.79
N SER A 22 -45.32 17.15 13.58
CA SER A 22 -45.39 15.72 13.24
C SER A 22 -46.82 15.19 13.39
N LEU A 23 -47.11 14.07 12.71
CA LEU A 23 -48.27 13.14 12.81
C LEU A 23 -49.50 13.54 11.95
N SER A 24 -50.23 12.66 11.24
CA SER A 24 -50.17 11.21 10.92
C SER A 24 -51.38 10.86 10.03
N ALA A 25 -51.33 9.66 9.41
CA ALA A 25 -52.45 8.80 8.94
C ALA A 25 -52.98 8.96 7.50
N LEU A 26 -53.30 7.92 6.72
CA LEU A 26 -53.03 6.46 6.66
C LEU A 26 -53.60 5.96 5.30
N HIS A 27 -53.25 4.72 4.92
CA HIS A 27 -53.65 3.92 3.72
C HIS A 27 -52.57 3.90 2.62
N GLY A 28 -51.98 2.78 2.21
CA GLY A 28 -52.36 1.38 2.39
C GLY A 28 -52.18 0.67 1.06
N LEU A 29 -50.94 0.40 0.62
CA LEU A 29 -50.65 -0.50 -0.50
C LEU A 29 -49.42 -1.35 -0.16
N ARG A 30 -49.70 -2.64 0.05
CA ARG A 30 -48.76 -3.74 0.17
C ARG A 30 -48.04 -3.93 -1.17
N SER A 31 -46.71 -3.92 -1.17
CA SER A 31 -45.90 -4.66 -2.15
C SER A 31 -44.52 -4.95 -1.57
N ALA A 32 -44.03 -6.13 -1.93
CA ALA A 32 -43.09 -6.95 -1.19
C ALA A 32 -41.67 -6.36 -1.06
N ALA A 33 -41.09 -6.55 0.13
CA ALA A 33 -39.67 -6.39 0.37
C ALA A 33 -38.88 -7.45 -0.41
N VAL A 34 -38.03 -7.01 -1.35
CA VAL A 34 -36.96 -7.85 -1.90
C VAL A 34 -35.68 -7.47 -1.17
N ALA A 35 -35.30 -8.31 -0.21
CA ALA A 35 -33.98 -8.26 0.41
C ALA A 35 -32.91 -8.66 -0.64
N PRO A 36 -31.75 -7.99 -0.71
CA PRO A 36 -30.62 -8.49 -1.46
C PRO A 36 -30.05 -9.72 -0.72
N SER A 37 -30.17 -10.88 -1.37
CA SER A 37 -29.56 -12.13 -0.91
C SER A 37 -28.02 -12.00 -0.94
N PRO A 38 -27.30 -12.43 0.11
CA PRO A 38 -25.85 -12.47 0.08
C PRO A 38 -25.41 -13.57 -0.90
N ARG A 39 -24.72 -13.16 -1.97
CA ARG A 39 -24.03 -14.09 -2.88
C ARG A 39 -22.93 -14.80 -2.10
N SER A 40 -23.19 -16.03 -1.68
CA SER A 40 -22.21 -16.97 -1.17
C SER A 40 -21.23 -17.31 -2.29
N LEU A 41 -20.05 -16.70 -2.26
CA LEU A 41 -18.90 -17.20 -3.04
C LEU A 41 -18.40 -18.46 -2.34
N ARG A 42 -18.77 -19.58 -2.96
CA ARG A 42 -18.38 -20.94 -2.63
C ARG A 42 -16.85 -21.04 -2.59
N ALA A 43 -16.31 -21.22 -1.40
CA ALA A 43 -14.92 -21.62 -1.20
C ALA A 43 -14.63 -22.96 -1.93
N PRO A 44 -13.44 -23.14 -2.53
CA PRO A 44 -13.03 -24.45 -3.01
C PRO A 44 -12.84 -25.40 -1.81
N PRO A 45 -13.11 -26.71 -1.96
CA PRO A 45 -12.89 -27.65 -0.88
C PRO A 45 -11.39 -27.78 -0.63
N PHE A 46 -10.98 -27.51 0.61
CA PHE A 46 -9.71 -27.95 1.17
C PHE A 46 -9.56 -29.46 0.93
N ARG A 47 -8.59 -29.84 0.11
CA ARG A 47 -8.17 -31.22 -0.06
C ARG A 47 -7.17 -31.54 1.05
N ALA A 48 -7.66 -32.13 2.13
CA ALA A 48 -6.81 -32.75 3.13
C ALA A 48 -6.08 -33.97 2.52
N PRO A 49 -4.77 -34.15 2.78
CA PRO A 49 -4.16 -35.47 2.64
C PRO A 49 -4.24 -36.19 3.99
N SER A 50 -5.27 -37.02 4.14
CA SER A 50 -5.24 -38.24 4.95
C SER A 50 -5.19 -39.38 3.91
N SER A 51 -4.36 -40.41 3.97
CA SER A 51 -3.86 -41.17 5.12
C SER A 51 -2.85 -42.21 4.58
N ALA A 52 -1.83 -42.55 5.37
CA ALA A 52 -1.36 -43.94 5.55
C ALA A 52 -0.15 -43.93 6.50
N THR A 53 -0.45 -44.13 7.78
CA THR A 53 0.50 -44.65 8.77
C THR A 53 1.06 -45.97 8.22
N ARG A 54 2.32 -46.00 7.82
CA ARG A 54 3.07 -47.24 7.66
C ARG A 54 4.19 -47.24 8.71
N CYS A 55 3.79 -47.64 9.91
CA CYS A 55 4.70 -48.00 10.98
C CYS A 55 5.35 -49.34 10.58
N CYS A 56 6.58 -49.27 10.07
CA CYS A 56 7.43 -50.45 9.92
C CYS A 56 8.45 -50.42 11.07
N CYS A 57 8.06 -50.97 12.21
CA CYS A 57 9.03 -51.43 13.21
C CYS A 57 9.76 -52.63 12.60
N SER A 58 10.97 -52.40 12.10
CA SER A 58 11.92 -53.48 11.81
C SER A 58 13.07 -53.36 12.79
N SER A 59 12.95 -54.11 13.89
CA SER A 59 14.06 -54.44 14.76
C SER A 59 15.03 -55.34 14.00
N SER A 60 16.20 -54.81 13.63
CA SER A 60 17.35 -55.61 13.21
C SER A 60 18.63 -54.96 13.72
N SER A 61 19.33 -55.71 14.55
CA SER A 61 20.60 -55.44 15.22
C SER A 61 21.77 -55.19 14.26
N SER A 62 22.54 -54.14 14.57
CA SER A 62 24.00 -53.98 14.45
C SER A 62 24.79 -54.71 13.35
N SER A 63 25.43 -53.94 12.47
CA SER A 63 26.87 -54.11 12.13
C SER A 63 27.46 -52.79 11.63
N ALA A 64 28.75 -52.61 11.89
CA ALA A 64 29.40 -51.34 12.12
C ALA A 64 30.20 -50.83 10.90
N MET A 65 30.23 -49.49 10.78
CA MET A 65 31.27 -48.59 10.25
C MET A 65 31.73 -48.72 8.78
N SER A 66 31.54 -47.64 8.01
CA SER A 66 32.65 -46.81 7.50
C SER A 66 32.11 -45.75 6.54
N GLY A 67 31.76 -44.59 7.07
CA GLY A 67 31.50 -43.37 6.29
C GLY A 67 31.63 -42.21 7.25
N GLY A 68 32.55 -41.28 6.99
CA GLY A 68 32.82 -40.16 7.87
C GLY A 68 31.57 -39.31 8.10
N GLU A 69 30.90 -39.52 9.23
CA GLU A 69 29.86 -38.63 9.72
C GLU A 69 30.53 -37.34 10.18
N ALA A 70 30.29 -36.26 9.44
CA ALA A 70 30.46 -34.92 9.99
C ALA A 70 29.69 -34.86 11.32
N PRO A 71 30.29 -34.35 12.42
CA PRO A 71 29.63 -34.40 13.72
C PRO A 71 28.35 -33.57 13.63
N ALA A 72 27.19 -34.21 13.80
CA ALA A 72 25.93 -33.53 13.96
C ALA A 72 26.09 -32.54 15.13
N LEU A 73 26.01 -31.24 14.85
CA LEU A 73 26.02 -30.22 15.90
C LEU A 73 24.89 -30.56 16.89
N PRO A 74 25.10 -30.41 18.21
CA PRO A 74 24.06 -30.66 19.20
C PRO A 74 22.77 -29.95 18.80
N LEU A 75 21.64 -30.65 18.90
CA LEU A 75 20.33 -30.16 18.47
C LEU A 75 20.01 -28.77 19.06
N GLU A 76 20.41 -28.55 20.31
CA GLU A 76 20.29 -27.27 21.01
C GLU A 76 21.02 -26.14 20.27
N LYS A 77 22.22 -26.40 19.75
CA LYS A 77 22.97 -25.41 18.99
C LYS A 77 22.25 -25.05 17.69
N GLN A 78 21.64 -26.03 17.01
CA GLN A 78 20.87 -25.77 15.80
C GLN A 78 19.67 -24.86 16.09
N PHE A 79 18.96 -25.08 17.20
CA PHE A 79 17.85 -24.20 17.60
C PHE A 79 18.31 -22.78 17.94
N GLU A 80 19.45 -22.61 18.62
CA GLU A 80 19.98 -21.27 18.88
C GLU A 80 20.40 -20.56 17.59
N ASP A 81 21.05 -21.27 16.67
CA ASP A 81 21.42 -20.72 15.35
C ASP A 81 20.15 -20.29 14.56
N PHE A 82 19.07 -21.10 14.61
CA PHE A 82 17.79 -20.75 13.99
C PHE A 82 17.12 -19.54 14.66
N ARG A 83 17.18 -19.41 15.98
CA ARG A 83 16.64 -18.25 16.69
C ARG A 83 17.38 -16.98 16.31
N ALA A 84 18.70 -17.02 16.25
CA ALA A 84 19.52 -15.88 15.84
C ALA A 84 19.14 -15.41 14.43
N GLN A 85 19.03 -16.34 13.47
CA GLN A 85 18.59 -16.03 12.11
C GLN A 85 17.19 -15.40 12.04
N LEU A 86 16.26 -15.86 12.88
CA LEU A 86 14.92 -15.29 12.94
C LEU A 86 14.95 -13.86 13.49
N GLU A 87 15.71 -13.61 14.55
CA GLU A 87 15.88 -12.28 15.13
C GLU A 87 16.45 -11.29 14.11
N ASP A 88 17.53 -11.68 13.41
CA ASP A 88 18.13 -10.88 12.35
C ASP A 88 17.10 -10.55 11.24
N SER A 89 16.27 -11.53 10.87
CA SER A 89 15.21 -11.35 9.87
C SER A 89 14.07 -10.42 10.32
N VAL A 90 13.83 -10.32 11.64
CA VAL A 90 12.84 -9.41 12.21
C VAL A 90 13.39 -7.99 12.21
N VAL A 91 14.63 -7.81 12.68
CA VAL A 91 15.33 -6.52 12.67
C VAL A 91 15.42 -5.96 11.25
N LEU A 92 15.74 -6.81 10.26
CA LEU A 92 15.76 -6.40 8.86
C LEU A 92 14.39 -5.91 8.37
N ARG A 93 13.31 -6.63 8.70
CA ARG A 93 11.95 -6.23 8.32
C ARG A 93 11.51 -4.93 8.98
N GLU A 94 11.91 -4.68 10.22
CA GLU A 94 11.63 -3.42 10.89
C GLU A 94 12.31 -2.24 10.17
N ARG A 95 13.57 -2.41 9.76
CA ARG A 95 14.29 -1.41 8.96
C ARG A 95 13.63 -1.17 7.61
N ILE A 96 13.22 -2.23 6.91
CA ILE A 96 12.47 -2.13 5.65
C ILE A 96 11.17 -1.35 5.88
N ARG A 97 10.37 -1.73 6.88
CA ARG A 97 9.09 -1.06 7.20
C ARG A 97 9.27 0.42 7.51
N ALA A 98 10.34 0.80 8.20
CA ALA A 98 10.62 2.21 8.46
C ALA A 98 10.75 3.00 7.15
N VAL A 99 11.51 2.50 6.17
CA VAL A 99 11.65 3.15 4.85
C VAL A 99 10.33 3.10 4.06
N VAL A 100 9.60 1.99 4.10
CA VAL A 100 8.30 1.86 3.42
C VAL A 100 7.28 2.88 3.93
N LEU A 101 7.24 3.16 5.22
CA LEU A 101 6.37 4.20 5.79
C LEU A 101 6.75 5.60 5.28
N GLU A 102 8.04 5.86 5.05
CA GLU A 102 8.50 7.11 4.44
C GLU A 102 8.11 7.21 2.96
N ILE A 103 8.16 6.09 2.21
CA ILE A 103 7.67 6.00 0.83
C ILE A 103 6.16 6.27 0.80
N GLU A 104 5.38 5.60 1.65
CA GLU A 104 3.93 5.75 1.75
C GLU A 104 3.55 7.21 2.08
N SER A 105 4.24 7.82 3.06
CA SER A 105 4.03 9.22 3.41
C SER A 105 4.30 10.15 2.23
N THR A 106 5.40 9.93 1.51
CA THR A 106 5.77 10.73 0.34
C THR A 106 4.77 10.56 -0.80
N ALA A 107 4.33 9.33 -1.05
CA ALA A 107 3.30 9.01 -2.05
C ALA A 107 1.96 9.69 -1.71
N ARG A 108 1.56 9.72 -0.43
CA ARG A 108 0.35 10.44 0.01
C ARG A 108 0.43 11.95 -0.22
N LEU A 109 1.59 12.56 -0.01
CA LEU A 109 1.82 13.98 -0.31
C LEU A 109 1.76 14.26 -1.83
N MET A 110 2.36 13.37 -2.63
CA MET A 110 2.33 13.48 -4.08
C MET A 110 0.90 13.32 -4.63
N TYR A 111 0.15 12.34 -4.12
CA TYR A 111 -1.27 12.16 -4.43
C TYR A 111 -2.09 13.39 -4.05
N SER A 112 -1.88 13.95 -2.85
CA SER A 112 -2.56 15.19 -2.43
C SER A 112 -2.26 16.37 -3.35
N SER A 113 -1.04 16.45 -3.90
CA SER A 113 -0.69 17.46 -4.90
C SER A 113 -1.44 17.24 -6.21
N LEU A 114 -1.50 15.99 -6.68
CA LEU A 114 -2.21 15.62 -7.92
C LEU A 114 -3.73 15.81 -7.83
N LEU A 115 -4.32 15.65 -6.64
CA LEU A 115 -5.75 15.92 -6.43
C LEU A 115 -6.14 17.38 -6.73
N LEU A 116 -5.19 18.32 -6.74
CA LEU A 116 -5.45 19.71 -7.10
C LEU A 116 -5.93 19.87 -8.54
N VAL A 117 -5.67 18.91 -9.43
CA VAL A 117 -6.22 18.89 -10.80
C VAL A 117 -7.75 18.91 -10.76
N TYR A 118 -8.38 18.18 -9.83
CA TYR A 118 -9.84 18.16 -9.69
C TYR A 118 -10.42 19.46 -9.10
N LEU A 119 -9.58 20.30 -8.50
CA LEU A 119 -9.97 21.58 -7.89
C LEU A 119 -9.75 22.79 -8.81
N SER A 120 -9.65 22.56 -10.12
CA SER A 120 -9.46 23.59 -11.15
C SER A 120 -8.20 24.46 -10.95
N ARG A 121 -7.16 23.91 -10.33
CA ARG A 121 -5.85 24.58 -10.21
C ARG A 121 -5.11 24.54 -11.55
N PRO A 122 -4.26 25.55 -11.83
CA PRO A 122 -3.47 25.56 -13.06
C PRO A 122 -2.52 24.36 -13.09
N LEU A 123 -2.56 23.61 -14.19
CA LEU A 123 -1.81 22.37 -14.35
C LEU A 123 -0.28 22.50 -14.06
N PRO A 124 0.42 23.58 -14.50
CA PRO A 124 1.84 23.74 -14.17
C PRO A 124 2.12 23.77 -12.67
N GLU A 125 1.28 24.42 -11.88
CA GLU A 125 1.42 24.48 -10.41
C GLU A 125 1.28 23.09 -9.77
N VAL A 126 0.35 22.28 -10.29
CA VAL A 126 0.11 20.93 -9.79
C VAL A 126 1.29 20.01 -10.11
N LEU A 127 1.80 20.10 -11.33
CA LEU A 127 2.95 19.32 -11.78
C LEU A 127 4.23 19.67 -11.02
N ASP A 128 4.50 20.97 -10.79
CA ASP A 128 5.67 21.41 -10.02
C ASP A 128 5.63 20.86 -8.59
N LYS A 129 4.46 20.89 -7.95
CA LYS A 129 4.25 20.31 -6.60
C LYS A 129 4.45 18.80 -6.59
N SER A 130 3.85 18.08 -7.55
CA SER A 130 4.01 16.62 -7.65
C SER A 130 5.48 16.23 -7.85
N LYS A 131 6.17 16.88 -8.80
CA LYS A 131 7.58 16.63 -9.13
C LYS A 131 8.53 16.87 -7.97
N ALA A 132 8.22 17.82 -7.08
CA ALA A 132 9.05 18.08 -5.91
C ALA A 132 9.21 16.85 -5.00
N HIS A 133 8.26 15.90 -5.03
CA HIS A 133 8.31 14.68 -4.23
C HIS A 133 9.11 13.54 -4.88
N ILE A 134 9.43 13.62 -6.19
CA ILE A 134 10.14 12.56 -6.91
C ILE A 134 11.55 12.35 -6.35
N GLY A 135 12.25 13.44 -5.97
CA GLY A 135 13.57 13.36 -5.36
C GLY A 135 13.55 12.58 -4.04
N THR A 136 12.58 12.86 -3.17
CA THR A 136 12.41 12.14 -1.91
C THR A 136 12.07 10.66 -2.12
N LEU A 137 11.22 10.35 -3.11
CA LEU A 137 10.95 8.94 -3.46
C LEU A 137 12.25 8.23 -3.88
N LYS A 138 13.05 8.87 -4.73
CA LYS A 138 14.34 8.33 -5.17
C LYS A 138 15.28 8.06 -4.00
N ASP A 139 15.40 8.99 -3.06
CA ASP A 139 16.23 8.83 -1.86
C ASP A 139 15.73 7.69 -0.94
N ASN A 140 14.42 7.50 -0.84
CA ASN A 140 13.85 6.40 -0.07
C ASN A 140 14.14 5.04 -0.73
N TYR A 141 14.00 4.94 -2.05
CA TYR A 141 14.33 3.71 -2.77
C TYR A 141 15.83 3.40 -2.76
N SER A 142 16.71 4.41 -2.78
CA SER A 142 18.14 4.16 -2.61
C SER A 142 18.46 3.60 -1.22
N ARG A 143 17.84 4.15 -0.15
CA ARG A 143 17.98 3.61 1.21
C ARG A 143 17.44 2.19 1.32
N LEU A 144 16.33 1.89 0.65
CA LEU A 144 15.79 0.53 0.59
C LEU A 144 16.76 -0.44 -0.11
N ALA A 145 17.37 -0.01 -1.22
CA ALA A 145 18.38 -0.77 -1.92
C ALA A 145 19.63 -1.01 -1.05
N ASP A 146 20.06 0.00 -0.28
CA ASP A 146 21.18 -0.13 0.67
C ASP A 146 20.90 -1.19 1.74
N ILE A 147 19.70 -1.19 2.32
CA ILE A 147 19.28 -2.20 3.31
C ILE A 147 19.33 -3.61 2.69
N LEU A 148 18.89 -3.76 1.45
CA LEU A 148 18.87 -5.06 0.76
C LEU A 148 20.25 -5.53 0.31
N SER A 149 21.20 -4.60 0.11
CA SER A 149 22.59 -4.95 -0.20
C SER A 149 23.28 -5.76 0.90
N GLU A 150 22.80 -5.64 2.15
CA GLU A 150 23.28 -6.43 3.29
C GLU A 150 22.85 -7.90 3.21
N CYS A 151 21.83 -8.22 2.42
CA CYS A 151 21.24 -9.56 2.29
C CYS A 151 21.08 -9.93 0.80
N PRO A 152 22.18 -10.29 0.11
CA PRO A 152 22.13 -10.68 -1.29
C PRO A 152 21.19 -11.88 -1.50
N ASP A 153 20.56 -11.93 -2.68
CA ASP A 153 19.63 -12.98 -3.13
C ASP A 153 18.31 -13.12 -2.34
N GLN A 154 18.02 -12.20 -1.42
CA GLN A 154 16.78 -12.21 -0.64
C GLN A 154 15.74 -11.17 -1.09
N TYR A 155 15.90 -10.57 -2.28
CA TYR A 155 14.99 -9.55 -2.82
C TYR A 155 13.51 -10.00 -2.73
N TYR A 156 13.17 -11.14 -3.34
CA TYR A 156 11.79 -11.62 -3.41
C TYR A 156 11.25 -12.13 -2.06
N ARG A 157 12.12 -12.43 -1.10
CA ARG A 157 11.70 -12.83 0.26
C ARG A 157 11.01 -11.67 0.98
N TYR A 158 11.49 -10.46 0.76
CA TYR A 158 10.98 -9.26 1.44
C TYR A 158 10.18 -8.33 0.51
N HIS A 159 10.18 -8.59 -0.80
CA HIS A 159 9.49 -7.77 -1.81
C HIS A 159 8.04 -7.40 -1.46
N GLY A 160 7.30 -8.32 -0.86
CA GLY A 160 5.93 -8.08 -0.40
C GLY A 160 5.78 -6.96 0.63
N ASP A 161 6.85 -6.57 1.36
CA ASP A 161 6.80 -5.51 2.36
C ASP A 161 6.74 -4.09 1.74
N TRP A 162 7.17 -3.89 0.48
CA TRP A 162 7.14 -2.57 -0.21
C TRP A 162 6.39 -2.55 -1.54
N ARG A 163 5.84 -3.71 -1.92
CA ARG A 163 5.21 -3.94 -3.22
C ARG A 163 4.07 -2.97 -3.51
N SER A 164 3.12 -2.83 -2.59
CA SER A 164 1.94 -1.96 -2.74
C SER A 164 2.30 -0.49 -2.89
N GLU A 165 3.33 -0.05 -2.18
CA GLU A 165 3.80 1.31 -2.12
C GLU A 165 4.59 1.65 -3.39
N THR A 166 5.28 0.66 -3.96
CA THR A 166 5.91 0.75 -5.28
C THR A 166 4.88 0.89 -6.38
N GLN A 167 3.85 0.04 -6.39
CA GLN A 167 2.74 0.15 -7.33
C GLN A 167 2.06 1.52 -7.26
N THR A 168 1.81 2.01 -6.03
CA THR A 168 1.24 3.35 -5.81
C THR A 168 2.17 4.44 -6.33
N ALA A 169 3.46 4.40 -5.99
CA ALA A 169 4.43 5.39 -6.46
C ALA A 169 4.53 5.42 -7.99
N VAL A 170 4.58 4.25 -8.64
CA VAL A 170 4.57 4.15 -10.11
C VAL A 170 3.29 4.74 -10.69
N SER A 171 2.12 4.43 -10.10
CA SER A 171 0.84 4.96 -10.56
C SER A 171 0.81 6.50 -10.54
N LEU A 172 1.31 7.10 -9.47
CA LEU A 172 1.38 8.55 -9.33
C LEU A 172 2.41 9.18 -10.29
N LEU A 173 3.54 8.50 -10.54
CA LEU A 173 4.53 8.93 -11.54
C LEU A 173 3.95 8.87 -12.96
N ALA A 174 3.26 7.78 -13.29
CA ALA A 174 2.59 7.60 -14.58
C ALA A 174 1.52 8.68 -14.79
N PHE A 175 0.71 8.96 -13.77
CA PHE A 175 -0.29 10.02 -13.84
C PHE A 175 0.34 11.42 -14.00
N THR A 176 1.42 11.71 -13.27
CA THR A 176 2.18 12.96 -13.42
C THR A 176 2.74 13.10 -14.85
N HIS A 177 3.32 12.03 -15.39
CA HIS A 177 3.87 12.01 -16.75
C HIS A 177 2.79 12.16 -17.83
N TYR A 178 1.63 11.52 -17.64
CA TYR A 178 0.49 11.62 -18.54
C TYR A 178 -0.06 13.05 -18.59
N LEU A 179 -0.18 13.70 -17.44
CA LEU A 179 -0.61 15.10 -17.36
C LEU A 179 0.34 16.06 -18.09
N GLU A 180 1.64 15.74 -18.17
CA GLU A 180 2.64 16.55 -18.86
C GLU A 180 2.67 16.33 -20.38
N THR A 181 2.67 15.07 -20.79
CA THR A 181 3.02 14.67 -22.16
C THR A 181 1.85 14.10 -22.94
N GLY A 182 0.79 13.65 -22.24
CA GLY A 182 -0.31 12.87 -22.81
C GLY A 182 0.05 11.41 -23.14
N ASN A 183 1.28 10.97 -22.83
CA ASN A 183 1.78 9.64 -23.16
C ASN A 183 1.95 8.77 -21.90
N LEU A 184 1.96 7.45 -22.13
CA LEU A 184 2.25 6.47 -21.11
C LEU A 184 3.72 6.55 -20.67
N LEU A 185 3.97 6.45 -19.37
CA LEU A 185 5.32 6.38 -18.81
C LEU A 185 5.92 4.99 -19.06
N LEU A 186 7.08 4.90 -19.69
CA LEU A 186 7.73 3.60 -19.96
C LEU A 186 8.37 3.02 -18.69
N HIS A 187 8.49 1.69 -18.60
CA HIS A 187 9.10 0.98 -17.46
C HIS A 187 10.51 1.50 -17.11
N ASN A 188 11.38 1.66 -18.11
CA ASN A 188 12.75 2.17 -17.90
C ASN A 188 12.77 3.63 -17.38
N GLU A 189 11.81 4.46 -17.81
CA GLU A 189 11.69 5.85 -17.38
C GLU A 189 11.15 5.91 -15.94
N ALA A 190 10.19 5.06 -15.60
CA ALA A 190 9.69 4.91 -14.23
C ALA A 190 10.81 4.45 -13.27
N GLY A 191 11.61 3.46 -13.71
CA GLY A 191 12.81 3.05 -12.99
C GLY A 191 13.80 4.19 -12.80
N GLU A 192 14.00 5.06 -13.81
CA GLU A 192 14.93 6.20 -13.71
C GLU A 192 14.46 7.23 -12.67
N ARG A 193 13.16 7.54 -12.70
CA ARG A 193 12.52 8.49 -11.78
C ARG A 193 12.63 8.01 -10.33
N LEU A 194 12.55 6.69 -10.11
CA LEU A 194 12.75 6.07 -8.80
C LEU A 194 14.21 5.78 -8.45
N GLY A 195 15.14 5.93 -9.40
CA GLY A 195 16.57 5.66 -9.18
C GLY A 195 16.96 4.18 -9.22
N LEU A 196 16.18 3.33 -9.88
CA LEU A 196 16.29 1.86 -9.86
C LEU A 196 17.06 1.26 -11.05
N ASN A 197 17.56 2.08 -11.98
CA ASN A 197 18.11 1.60 -13.27
C ASN A 197 19.52 1.00 -13.18
N ASN A 198 20.29 1.33 -12.14
CA ASN A 198 21.70 0.93 -12.01
C ASN A 198 21.99 0.11 -10.75
N SER A 199 20.96 -0.28 -10.02
CA SER A 199 21.07 -1.05 -8.77
C SER A 199 20.76 -2.53 -9.01
N GLN A 200 21.34 -3.42 -8.20
CA GLN A 200 20.84 -4.81 -8.07
C GLN A 200 19.36 -4.85 -7.69
N PHE A 201 18.85 -3.77 -7.11
CA PHE A 201 17.47 -3.51 -6.76
C PHE A 201 16.75 -2.81 -7.93
N GLY A 202 15.94 -3.54 -8.70
CA GLY A 202 15.24 -3.04 -9.88
C GLY A 202 13.73 -2.87 -9.69
N LEU A 203 13.09 -2.10 -10.56
CA LEU A 203 11.63 -2.02 -10.62
C LEU A 203 11.06 -3.30 -11.24
N ASP A 204 10.29 -4.08 -10.48
CA ASP A 204 9.63 -5.27 -11.01
C ASP A 204 8.61 -4.90 -12.09
N LEU A 205 8.55 -5.72 -13.15
CA LEU A 205 7.61 -5.53 -14.25
C LEU A 205 6.17 -5.65 -13.76
N GLU A 206 5.89 -6.57 -12.83
CA GLU A 206 4.54 -6.73 -12.27
C GLU A 206 4.10 -5.46 -11.53
N ASP A 207 5.00 -4.85 -10.75
CA ASP A 207 4.67 -3.65 -9.99
C ASP A 207 4.48 -2.43 -10.89
N TYR A 208 5.24 -2.37 -11.99
CA TYR A 208 5.02 -1.36 -13.01
C TYR A 208 3.65 -1.51 -13.68
N LEU A 209 3.33 -2.72 -14.17
CA LEU A 209 2.07 -2.97 -14.88
C LEU A 209 0.84 -2.76 -13.99
N VAL A 210 0.94 -3.17 -12.71
CA VAL A 210 -0.14 -2.95 -11.74
C VAL A 210 -0.27 -1.47 -11.41
N GLY A 211 0.83 -0.76 -11.18
CA GLY A 211 0.81 0.68 -10.91
C GLY A 211 0.18 1.48 -12.04
N ASP A 212 0.53 1.15 -13.28
CA ASP A 212 -0.01 1.81 -14.47
C ASP A 212 -1.55 1.64 -14.60
N PHE A 213 -2.09 0.52 -14.12
CA PHE A 213 -3.52 0.22 -14.18
C PHE A 213 -4.37 0.85 -13.04
N ILE A 214 -3.77 1.24 -11.91
CA ILE A 214 -4.52 1.64 -10.70
C ILE A 214 -5.19 3.03 -10.82
N HIS A 215 -4.70 3.93 -11.68
CA HIS A 215 -5.20 5.31 -11.79
C HIS A 215 -5.54 5.79 -13.22
N VAL A 216 -5.50 4.90 -14.23
CA VAL A 216 -6.08 5.13 -15.55
C VAL A 216 -7.51 4.60 -15.60
#